data_AF-A0A9D6TYN5-F1
#
_entry.id   AF-A0A9D6TYN5-F1
#
_cell.length_a   1.000
_cell.length_b   1.000
_cell.length_c   1.000
_cell.angle_alpha   90.00
_cell.angle_beta   90.00
_cell.angle_gamma   90.00
#
_symmetry.space_group_name_H-M   'P 1'
#
loop_
_entity.id
_entity.type
_entity.pdbx_description
1 polymer ?
#
loop_
_entity_poly.entity_id
_entity_poly.type
_entity_poly.pdbx_seq_one_letter_code
_entity_poly.pdbx_strand_id
1 'polypeptide(L)' 'MEGLKGVARADVSFRDKEARVAYDPTQVTVEQMIAAVNGAGFRASVKRQGE' A
#
# COMPACT_ATOMS: atom_id res chain seq x y z
N MET A 1 4.77 15.58 -4.69
CA MET A 1 4.41 14.36 -3.95
C MET A 1 3.18 13.81 -4.62
N GLU A 2 3.36 12.89 -5.56
CA GLU A 2 2.27 12.43 -6.42
C GLU A 2 1.81 11.07 -5.90
N GLY A 3 0.57 11.00 -5.40
CA GLY A 3 -0.04 9.75 -4.97
C GLY A 3 -0.26 8.83 -6.18
N LEU A 4 -0.07 7.52 -5.98
CA LEU A 4 -0.41 6.52 -7.00
C LEU A 4 -1.87 6.70 -7.45
N LYS A 5 -2.09 6.83 -8.76
CA LYS A 5 -3.44 6.79 -9.35
C LYS A 5 -4.08 5.44 -8.99
N GLY A 6 -5.20 5.47 -8.27
CA GLY A 6 -5.89 4.28 -7.76
C GLY A 6 -5.83 4.13 -6.23
N VAL A 7 -5.03 4.94 -5.51
CA VAL A 7 -5.08 4.98 -4.04
C VAL A 7 -6.14 5.99 -3.59
N ALA A 8 -7.22 5.50 -2.97
CA ALA A 8 -8.31 6.34 -2.48
C ALA A 8 -7.97 6.95 -1.11
N ARG A 9 -7.37 6.18 -0.20
CA ARG A 9 -6.88 6.63 1.11
C ARG A 9 -5.69 5.81 1.56
N ALA A 10 -4.75 6.44 2.26
CA ALA A 10 -3.68 5.77 2.96
C ALA A 10 -3.63 6.28 4.40
N ASP A 11 -3.91 5.40 5.35
CA ASP A 11 -3.73 5.63 6.78
C ASP A 11 -2.44 4.96 7.22
N VAL A 12 -1.52 5.72 7.81
CA VAL A 12 -0.19 5.21 8.19
C VAL A 12 -0.02 5.39 9.69
N SER A 13 0.00 4.27 10.39
CA SER A 13 0.22 4.22 11.83
C SER A 13 1.70 3.94 12.11
N PHE A 14 2.46 4.99 12.42
CA PHE A 14 3.87 4.87 12.81
C PHE A 14 4.08 4.05 14.09
N ARG A 15 3.09 4.07 15.00
CA ARG A 15 3.12 3.30 16.25
C ARG A 15 3.15 1.80 15.98
N ASP A 16 2.26 1.34 15.11
CA ASP A 16 2.11 -0.07 14.73
C ASP A 16 3.02 -0.48 13.56
N LYS A 17 3.74 0.49 12.97
CA LYS A 17 4.51 0.31 11.73
C LYS A 17 3.66 -0.32 10.62
N GLU A 18 2.39 0.04 10.58
CA GLU A 18 1.40 -0.54 9.68
C GLU A 18 0.73 0.56 8.87
N ALA A 19 0.47 0.28 7.59
CA ALA A 19 -0.20 1.20 6.68
C ALA A 19 -1.43 0.53 6.08
N ARG A 20 -2.60 1.12 6.32
CA ARG A 20 -3.86 0.72 5.69
C ARG A 20 -4.08 1.58 4.46
N VAL A 21 -4.00 0.94 3.30
CA VAL A 21 -4.23 1.60 2.03
C VAL A 21 -5.56 1.10 1.46
N ALA A 22 -6.52 2.01 1.30
CA ALA A 22 -7.70 1.79 0.49
C ALA A 22 -7.34 2.13 -0.95
N TYR A 23 -7.35 1.12 -1.81
CA TYR A 23 -7.02 1.24 -3.22
C TYR A 23 -8.10 0.58 -4.06
N ASP A 24 -8.17 0.99 -5.32
CA ASP A 24 -9.06 0.39 -6.29
C ASP A 24 -8.38 -0.80 -7.00
N PRO A 25 -8.83 -2.05 -6.78
CA PRO A 25 -8.20 -3.23 -7.35
C PRO A 25 -8.33 -3.32 -8.88
N THR A 26 -9.20 -2.51 -9.49
CA THR A 26 -9.34 -2.45 -10.96
C THR A 26 -8.29 -1.53 -11.60
N GLN A 27 -7.72 -0.61 -10.82
CA GLN A 27 -6.69 0.34 -11.28
C GLN A 27 -5.28 -0.02 -10.80
N VAL A 28 -5.16 -0.61 -9.61
CA VAL A 28 -3.86 -0.94 -9.01
C VAL A 28 -3.95 -2.25 -8.24
N THR A 29 -2.99 -3.14 -8.49
CA THR A 29 -2.89 -4.41 -7.77
C THR A 29 -1.96 -4.29 -6.57
N VAL A 30 -2.16 -5.15 -5.59
CA VAL A 30 -1.26 -5.32 -4.45
C VAL A 30 0.19 -5.48 -4.89
N GLU A 31 0.44 -6.29 -5.91
CA GLU A 31 1.79 -6.56 -6.41
C GLU A 31 2.47 -5.31 -6.96
N GLN A 32 1.72 -4.46 -7.69
CA GLN A 32 2.20 -3.16 -8.16
C GLN A 32 2.56 -2.23 -6.99
N MET A 33 1.73 -2.19 -5.94
CA MET A 33 2.03 -1.43 -4.73
C MET A 33 3.29 -1.96 -4.02
N ILE A 34 3.43 -3.28 -3.87
CA ILE A 34 4.62 -3.89 -3.27
C ILE A 34 5.86 -3.57 -4.11
N ALA A 35 5.77 -3.68 -5.44
CA ALA A 35 6.87 -3.38 -6.35
C ALA A 35 7.30 -1.92 -6.27
N ALA A 36 6.34 -0.98 -6.20
CA ALA A 36 6.62 0.44 -6.02
C ALA A 36 7.35 0.71 -4.69
N VAL A 37 6.91 0.08 -3.60
CA VAL A 37 7.55 0.24 -2.28
C VAL A 37 8.95 -0.40 -2.26
N ASN A 38 9.13 -1.55 -2.91
CA ASN A 38 10.42 -2.23 -3.06
C ASN A 38 11.41 -1.45 -3.93
N GLY A 39 10.93 -0.86 -5.04
CA GLY A 39 11.72 0.05 -5.87
C GLY A 39 12.17 1.31 -5.13
N ALA A 40 11.41 1.75 -4.12
CA ALA A 40 11.80 2.84 -3.22
C ALA A 40 12.82 2.41 -2.14
N GLY A 41 13.23 1.13 -2.09
CA GLY A 41 14.18 0.60 -1.12
C GLY A 41 13.55 0.04 0.16
N PHE A 42 12.22 -0.11 0.21
CA PHE A 42 11.49 -0.60 1.38
C PHE A 42 10.82 -1.96 1.08
N ARG A 43 10.85 -2.89 2.03
CA ARG A 43 10.05 -4.13 1.89
C ARG A 43 8.65 -3.93 2.45
N ALA A 44 7.65 -3.97 1.58
CA ALA A 44 6.25 -4.07 1.97
C ALA A 44 5.71 -5.49 1.73
N SER A 45 4.83 -5.92 2.62
CA SER A 45 4.11 -7.19 2.51
C SER A 45 2.65 -6.92 2.84
N VAL A 46 1.72 -7.51 2.10
CA VAL A 46 0.30 -7.42 2.46
C VAL A 46 0.02 -8.34 3.63
N LYS A 47 -0.35 -7.75 4.76
CA LYS A 47 -1.13 -8.46 5.77
C LYS A 47 -2.54 -8.61 5.21
N ARG A 48 -2.90 -9.84 4.84
CA ARG A 48 -4.30 -10.18 4.58
C ARG A 48 -5.05 -9.98 5.90
N GLN A 49 -5.87 -8.94 5.99
CA GLN A 49 -6.77 -8.79 7.12
C GLN A 49 -8.00 -9.67 6.86
N GLY A 50 -7.94 -10.90 7.39
CA GLY A 50 -9.07 -11.75 7.76
C GLY A 50 -8.56 -12.50 8.98
N GLU A 51 -9.24 -12.46 10.14
CA GLU A 51 -10.67 -12.65 10.37
C GLU A 51 -11.31 -11.56 11.24
#